data_AF-A0A976KLR6-F1
#
_entry.id   AF-A0A976KLR6-F1
#
_cell.length_a   1.000
_cell.length_b   1.000
_cell.length_c   1.000
_cell.angle_alpha   90.00
_cell.angle_beta   90.00
_cell.angle_gamma   90.00
#
_symmetry.space_group_name_H-M   'P 1'
#
loop_
_entity.id
_entity.type
_entity.pdbx_description
1 polymer ?
#
loop_
_entity_poly.entity_id
_entity_poly.type
_entity_poly.pdbx_seq_one_letter_code
_entity_poly.pdbx_strand_id
1 'polypeptide(L)'
;MQPELHKAGVVVILLQRLENYCLPRALKIKEKVDLGGLLDEFDIDFMEEMFSEISESRSVIQRDQECERLAASMMQLYMQIADQAMLNEKQAALRRRH
;
A
#
# COMPACT_ATOMS: atom_id res chain seq x y z
N MET A 1 -16.82 -24.34 -20.18
CA MET A 1 -15.38 -24.07 -20.45
C MET A 1 -15.28 -22.61 -20.87
N GLN A 2 -14.61 -21.66 -20.23
CA GLN A 2 -13.48 -21.70 -19.27
C GLN A 2 -13.56 -20.49 -18.29
N PRO A 3 -14.09 -20.65 -17.06
CA PRO A 3 -14.03 -19.59 -16.03
C PRO A 3 -12.61 -19.34 -15.50
N GLU A 4 -11.66 -20.24 -15.77
CA GLU A 4 -10.29 -20.19 -15.28
C GLU A 4 -9.41 -19.15 -16.01
N LEU A 5 -9.66 -18.91 -17.31
CA LEU A 5 -8.90 -17.92 -18.10
C LEU A 5 -9.18 -16.47 -17.67
N HIS A 6 -10.41 -16.18 -17.25
CA HIS A 6 -10.77 -14.84 -16.80
C HIS A 6 -10.17 -14.53 -15.43
N LYS A 7 -10.12 -15.53 -14.53
CA LYS A 7 -9.48 -15.41 -13.22
C LYS A 7 -7.97 -15.21 -13.35
N ALA A 8 -7.31 -15.97 -14.22
CA ALA A 8 -5.90 -15.80 -14.50
C ALA A 8 -5.59 -14.40 -15.06
N GLY A 9 -6.42 -13.88 -15.96
CA GLY A 9 -6.27 -12.52 -16.50
C GLY A 9 -6.40 -11.42 -15.45
N VAL A 10 -7.40 -11.53 -14.55
CA VAL A 10 -7.60 -10.54 -13.46
C VAL A 10 -6.45 -10.57 -12.46
N VAL A 11 -5.98 -11.76 -12.08
CA VAL A 11 -4.82 -11.90 -11.16
C VAL A 11 -3.56 -11.30 -11.78
N VAL A 12 -3.28 -11.58 -13.05
CA VAL A 12 -2.10 -11.02 -13.74
C VAL A 12 -2.13 -9.49 -13.79
N ILE A 13 -3.29 -8.89 -14.06
CA ILE A 13 -3.43 -7.42 -14.08
C ILE A 13 -3.19 -6.81 -12.68
N LEU A 14 -3.73 -7.43 -11.63
CA LEU A 14 -3.52 -6.99 -10.25
C LEU A 14 -2.05 -7.09 -9.84
N LEU A 15 -1.38 -8.20 -10.19
CA LEU A 15 0.06 -8.38 -9.98
C LEU A 15 0.89 -7.33 -10.72
N GLN A 16 0.57 -7.09 -12.00
CA GLN A 16 1.28 -6.09 -12.79
C GLN A 16 1.11 -4.67 -12.23
N ARG A 17 -0.10 -4.31 -11.78
CA ARG A 17 -0.34 -2.99 -11.17
C ARG A 17 0.40 -2.87 -9.84
N LEU A 18 0.41 -3.94 -9.04
CA LEU A 18 1.14 -4.03 -7.79
C LEU A 18 2.64 -3.81 -8.00
N GLU A 19 3.25 -4.54 -8.94
CA GLU A 19 4.68 -4.46 -9.22
C GLU A 19 5.10 -3.15 -9.88
N ASN A 20 4.33 -2.65 -10.86
CA ASN A 20 4.75 -1.52 -11.68
C ASN A 20 4.34 -0.16 -11.11
N TYR A 21 3.31 -0.11 -10.26
CA TYR A 21 2.74 1.16 -9.78
C TYR A 21 2.68 1.22 -8.25
N CYS A 22 2.02 0.26 -7.62
CA CYS A 22 1.71 0.36 -6.19
C CYS A 22 2.98 0.23 -5.32
N LEU A 23 3.79 -0.80 -5.57
CA LEU A 23 4.99 -1.09 -4.79
C LEU A 23 6.07 0.00 -4.98
N PRO A 24 6.41 0.46 -6.20
CA PRO A 24 7.38 1.53 -6.37
C PRO A 24 6.96 2.83 -5.69
N ARG A 25 5.66 3.18 -5.72
CA ARG A 25 5.16 4.38 -5.03
C ARG A 25 5.22 4.22 -3.52
N ALA A 26 4.74 3.10 -2.97
CA ALA A 26 4.78 2.84 -1.54
C ALA A 26 6.22 2.83 -1.01
N LEU A 27 7.18 2.29 -1.76
CA LEU A 27 8.60 2.32 -1.39
C LEU A 27 9.19 3.74 -1.37
N LYS A 28 8.80 4.60 -2.31
CA LYS A 28 9.21 6.03 -2.28
C LYS A 28 8.64 6.76 -1.07
N ILE A 29 7.38 6.50 -0.71
CA ILE A 29 6.75 7.06 0.49
C ILE A 29 7.48 6.55 1.74
N LYS A 30 7.81 5.26 1.78
CA LYS A 30 8.60 4.65 2.85
C LYS A 30 9.95 5.33 3.00
N GLU A 31 10.71 5.49 1.91
CA GLU A 31 12.00 6.18 1.93
C GLU A 31 11.86 7.61 2.45
N LYS A 32 10.84 8.35 1.99
CA LYS A 32 10.55 9.71 2.46
C LYS A 32 10.34 9.76 3.97
N VAL A 33 9.52 8.87 4.55
CA VAL A 33 9.27 8.86 6.00
C VAL A 33 10.43 8.30 6.81
N ASP A 34 11.19 7.33 6.28
CA ASP A 34 12.39 6.81 6.94
C ASP A 34 13.48 7.90 7.07
N LEU A 35 13.51 8.86 6.15
CA LEU A 35 14.38 10.04 6.20
C LEU A 35 13.85 11.18 7.10
N GLY A 36 12.74 10.95 7.82
CA GLY A 36 12.12 11.94 8.70
C GLY A 36 11.14 12.89 8.01
N GLY A 37 10.81 12.64 6.74
CA GLY A 37 9.81 13.39 5.99
C GLY A 37 8.39 13.17 6.52
N LEU A 38 7.52 14.15 6.27
CA LEU A 38 6.09 14.06 6.58
C LEU A 38 5.32 13.59 5.34
N LEU A 39 4.20 12.91 5.56
CA LEU A 39 3.28 12.59 4.47
C LEU A 39 2.59 13.87 4.02
N ASP A 40 2.48 14.05 2.70
CA ASP A 40 1.64 15.09 2.12
C ASP A 40 0.29 14.51 1.70
N GLU A 41 -0.62 15.39 1.25
CA GLU A 41 -1.98 15.01 0.85
C GLU A 41 -1.97 13.95 -0.27
N PHE A 42 -1.06 14.06 -1.24
CA PHE A 42 -0.94 13.07 -2.32
C PHE A 42 -0.47 11.70 -1.82
N ASP A 43 0.42 11.66 -0.83
CA ASP A 43 0.84 10.41 -0.22
C ASP A 43 -0.29 9.75 0.56
N ILE A 44 -1.10 10.54 1.27
CA ILE A 44 -2.26 10.06 2.03
C ILE A 44 -3.33 9.53 1.07
N ASP A 45 -3.71 10.32 0.06
CA ASP A 45 -4.71 9.94 -0.94
C ASP A 45 -4.36 8.62 -1.63
N PHE A 46 -3.08 8.48 -2.03
CA PHE A 46 -2.59 7.24 -2.64
C PHE A 46 -2.75 6.04 -1.69
N MET A 47 -2.42 6.19 -0.41
CA MET A 47 -2.55 5.10 0.55
C MET A 47 -4.02 4.74 0.81
N GLU A 48 -4.91 5.72 0.88
CA GLU A 48 -6.34 5.50 1.06
C GLU A 48 -6.97 4.79 -0.15
N GLU A 49 -6.67 5.24 -1.37
CA GLU A 49 -7.13 4.62 -2.62
C GLU A 49 -6.72 3.15 -2.66
N MET A 50 -5.45 2.85 -2.38
CA MET A 50 -4.93 1.49 -2.39
C MET A 50 -5.58 0.61 -1.33
N PHE A 51 -5.88 1.15 -0.14
CA PHE A 51 -6.55 0.40 0.91
C PHE A 51 -8.01 0.09 0.55
N SER A 52 -8.69 1.03 -0.13
CA SER A 52 -10.04 0.82 -0.66
C SER A 52 -10.04 -0.29 -1.70
N GLU A 53 -9.12 -0.24 -2.67
CA GLU A 53 -9.03 -1.25 -3.73
C GLU A 53 -8.78 -2.67 -3.19
N ILE A 54 -7.88 -2.82 -2.21
CA ILE A 54 -7.61 -4.10 -1.55
C ILE A 54 -8.86 -4.58 -0.79
N SER A 55 -9.57 -3.66 -0.13
CA SER A 55 -10.78 -3.97 0.65
C SER A 55 -11.93 -4.43 -0.24
N GLU A 56 -12.15 -3.76 -1.36
CA GLU A 56 -13.16 -4.13 -2.37
C GLU A 56 -12.82 -5.47 -3.04
N SER A 57 -11.53 -5.74 -3.25
CA SER A 57 -11.04 -6.97 -3.87
C SER A 57 -10.91 -8.16 -2.91
N ARG A 58 -11.25 -7.98 -1.62
CA ARG A 58 -11.05 -8.98 -0.56
C ARG A 58 -11.57 -10.37 -0.90
N SER A 59 -12.77 -10.45 -1.49
CA SER A 59 -13.41 -11.74 -1.82
C SER A 59 -12.67 -12.51 -2.91
N VAL A 60 -11.95 -11.83 -3.80
CA VAL A 60 -11.12 -12.42 -4.84
C VAL A 60 -9.76 -12.81 -4.25
N ILE A 61 -9.16 -11.92 -3.45
CA ILE A 61 -7.87 -12.14 -2.79
C ILE A 61 -7.91 -13.39 -1.90
N GLN A 62 -8.97 -13.57 -1.10
CA GLN A 62 -9.10 -14.73 -0.19
C GLN A 62 -9.25 -16.09 -0.88
N ARG A 63 -9.48 -16.11 -2.19
CA ARG A 63 -9.64 -17.35 -2.96
C ARG A 63 -8.32 -17.87 -3.51
N ASP A 64 -7.26 -17.07 -3.44
CA ASP A 64 -5.94 -17.40 -3.96
C ASP A 64 -4.85 -17.08 -2.93
N GLN A 65 -4.09 -18.11 -2.54
CA GLN A 65 -3.12 -17.99 -1.46
C GLN A 65 -1.95 -17.04 -1.80
N GLU A 66 -1.61 -16.90 -3.08
CA GLU A 66 -0.55 -15.99 -3.52
C GLU A 66 -1.01 -14.54 -3.43
N CYS A 67 -2.22 -14.25 -3.90
CA CYS A 67 -2.86 -12.94 -3.75
C CYS A 67 -3.00 -12.55 -2.27
N GLU A 68 -3.41 -13.49 -1.40
CA GLU A 68 -3.52 -13.26 0.03
C GLU A 68 -2.16 -12.90 0.67
N ARG A 69 -1.09 -13.62 0.32
CA ARG A 69 0.28 -13.32 0.80
C ARG A 69 0.76 -11.95 0.35
N LEU A 70 0.46 -11.56 -0.88
CA LEU A 70 0.84 -10.26 -1.43
C LEU A 70 0.07 -9.13 -0.76
N ALA A 71 -1.24 -9.28 -0.60
CA ALA A 71 -2.07 -8.31 0.13
C ALA A 71 -1.58 -8.14 1.58
N ALA A 72 -1.23 -9.24 2.26
CA ALA A 72 -0.65 -9.20 3.60
C ALA A 72 0.67 -8.42 3.63
N SER A 73 1.56 -8.67 2.67
CA SER A 73 2.84 -7.96 2.56
C SER A 73 2.65 -6.46 2.32
N MET A 74 1.69 -6.08 1.48
CA MET A 74 1.33 -4.67 1.25
C MET A 74 0.77 -4.00 2.51
N MET A 75 -0.14 -4.66 3.22
CA MET A 75 -0.70 -4.13 4.47
C MET A 75 0.40 -3.91 5.52
N GLN A 76 1.37 -4.82 5.62
CA GLN A 76 2.52 -4.65 6.50
C GLN A 76 3.39 -3.44 6.11
N LEU A 77 3.64 -3.24 4.81
CA LEU A 77 4.38 -2.08 4.33
C LEU A 77 3.66 -0.76 4.65
N TYR A 78 2.34 -0.68 4.43
CA TYR A 78 1.56 0.52 4.76
C TYR A 78 1.55 0.81 6.26
N MET A 79 1.44 -0.22 7.10
CA MET A 79 1.51 -0.05 8.55
C MET A 79 2.85 0.56 8.98
N GLN A 80 3.97 0.06 8.43
CA GLN A 80 5.30 0.63 8.70
C GLN A 80 5.41 2.10 8.28
N ILE A 81 4.86 2.45 7.12
CA ILE A 81 4.84 3.84 6.64
C ILE A 81 4.03 4.73 7.59
N ALA A 82 2.82 4.31 7.95
CA ALA A 82 1.94 5.07 8.83
C ALA A 82 2.54 5.29 10.23
N ASP A 83 3.12 4.23 10.81
CA ASP A 83 3.78 4.31 12.12
C ASP A 83 4.94 5.30 12.09
N GLN A 84 5.81 5.21 11.07
CA GLN A 84 6.95 6.12 10.94
C GLN A 84 6.51 7.56 10.66
N ALA A 85 5.49 7.75 9.81
CA ALA A 85 4.92 9.07 9.55
C ALA A 85 4.37 9.73 10.82
N MET A 86 3.65 8.97 11.66
CA MET A 86 3.15 9.45 12.93
C MET A 86 4.27 9.86 13.89
N LEU A 87 5.37 9.11 13.92
CA LEU A 87 6.55 9.49 14.71
C LEU A 87 7.15 10.81 14.20
N ASN A 88 7.26 10.98 12.88
CA ASN A 88 7.79 12.20 12.28
C ASN A 88 6.90 13.42 12.56
N GLU A 89 5.57 13.26 12.49
CA GLU A 89 4.61 14.33 12.85
C GLU A 89 4.76 14.76 14.31
N LYS A 90 4.90 13.80 15.24
CA LYS A 90 5.15 14.10 16.65
C LYS A 90 6.45 14.88 16.83
N GLN A 91 7.52 14.47 16.15
CA GLN A 91 8.79 15.19 16.21
C GLN A 91 8.70 16.59 15.61
N ALA A 92 8.01 16.76 14.48
CA ALA A 92 7.79 18.06 13.85
C ALA A 92 6.98 18.99 14.75
N ALA A 93 5.93 18.48 15.40
CA ALA A 93 5.14 19.23 16.37
C ALA A 93 5.97 19.67 17.58
N LEU A 94 6.88 18.81 18.07
CA LEU A 94 7.82 19.18 19.15
C LEU A 94 8.78 20.29 18.70
N ARG A 95 9.37 20.19 17.50
CA ARG A 95 10.28 21.21 16.95
C ARG A 95 9.61 22.56 16.79
N ARG A 96 8.32 22.60 16.41
CA ARG A 96 7.55 23.86 16.26
C ARG A 96 7.22 24.56 17.57
N ARG A 97 7.35 23.88 18.72
CA ARG A 97 7.05 24.41 20.05
C ARG A 97 8.25 25.07 20.73
N HIS A 98 9.44 24.93 20.15
CA HIS A 98 10.69 25.54 20.61
C HIS A 98 11.08 26.69 19.68
#